data_AF-A0A1T5DGD9-F1
#
_entry.id   AF-A0A1T5DGD9-F1
#
_cell.length_a   1.000
_cell.length_b   1.000
_cell.length_c   1.000
_cell.angle_alpha   90.00
_cell.angle_beta   90.00
_cell.angle_gamma   90.00
#
_symmetry.space_group_name_H-M   'P 1'
#
loop_
_entity.id
_entity.type
_entity.pdbx_description
1 polymer ?
#
loop_
_entity_poly.entity_id
_entity_poly.type
_entity_poly.pdbx_seq_one_letter_code
_entity_poly.pdbx_strand_id
1 'polypeptide(L)'
;MSQPTETSQVLENKKTIKWLQRLKDESWEAELLVSAIAIFGTFQLFGLVEWITNRYIELLPVEQYKYGYFIVFMGLLAVSILVSMFVIHFFLRAYWIGLVGLNSVFPEYGVEDSAYSKIYTEKILGILPKQEETIQKVDELCSVIFSAAFTILLIYSYLALTLSIYMLIYNLLSEYVNTYILLAPAVLIGVLLVFQTIFGIIGNLKQFKNNVVIQTWLFKVVKWVSMVTYGPLYKYLLQVSMVFGSNFKKKKSLVYLVLLFFVSGMCVAVVKVNDTNIFYLIKQDVHYADQMHLSYYYDQNPDNFFLVTPQIQSDIIEGKTVKLFIPIFNNERNYQDNACGEYVDDKQQQMVKNKILARKFYLERYHKYHTVKLNGAIVNINFLKKNHQTSEQFGMVGFIDKELLQKGKNTIEVTKTLGDVREYNWSIPFYFQPSSGISQ
;
A
#
# COMPACT_ATOMS: atom_id res chain seq x y z
N MET A 1 -28.16 -52.51 14.31
CA MET A 1 -27.18 -51.59 13.70
C MET A 1 -25.79 -52.13 13.98
N SER A 2 -25.27 -52.96 13.07
CA SER A 2 -23.91 -53.47 13.15
C SER A 2 -22.93 -52.31 12.94
N GLN A 3 -21.99 -52.13 13.86
CA GLN A 3 -20.86 -51.23 13.63
C GLN A 3 -20.10 -51.71 12.38
N PRO A 4 -19.64 -50.80 11.51
CA PRO A 4 -18.80 -51.19 10.38
C PRO A 4 -17.52 -51.82 10.92
N THR A 5 -17.21 -53.02 10.43
CA THR A 5 -15.99 -53.78 10.74
C THR A 5 -14.75 -52.91 10.47
N GLU A 6 -13.77 -52.90 11.38
CA GLU A 6 -12.52 -52.10 11.29
C GLU A 6 -11.86 -52.15 9.90
N THR A 7 -11.94 -53.29 9.22
CA THR A 7 -11.39 -53.51 7.87
C THR A 7 -12.01 -52.57 6.82
N SER A 8 -13.31 -52.31 6.91
CA SER A 8 -14.05 -51.43 5.98
C SER A 8 -13.64 -49.97 6.17
N GLN A 9 -13.47 -49.52 7.42
CA GLN A 9 -13.02 -48.16 7.72
C GLN A 9 -11.57 -47.92 7.29
N VAL A 10 -10.67 -48.90 7.47
CA VAL A 10 -9.27 -48.80 7.02
C VAL A 10 -9.18 -48.73 5.48
N LEU A 11 -9.97 -49.52 4.77
CA LEU A 11 -10.05 -49.51 3.31
C LEU A 11 -10.61 -48.20 2.76
N GLU A 12 -11.68 -47.68 3.38
CA GLU A 12 -12.31 -46.42 3.00
C GLU A 12 -11.39 -45.21 3.27
N ASN A 13 -10.66 -45.24 4.39
CA ASN A 13 -9.64 -44.22 4.72
C ASN A 13 -8.46 -44.27 3.72
N LYS A 14 -7.98 -45.46 3.34
CA LYS A 14 -6.93 -45.64 2.33
C LYS A 14 -7.36 -45.18 0.93
N LYS A 15 -8.63 -45.38 0.57
CA LYS A 15 -9.21 -44.91 -0.70
C LYS A 15 -9.33 -43.38 -0.73
N THR A 16 -9.78 -42.78 0.37
CA THR A 16 -9.87 -41.32 0.53
C THR A 16 -8.49 -40.65 0.45
N ILE A 17 -7.46 -41.22 1.08
CA ILE A 17 -6.07 -40.73 0.99
C ILE A 17 -5.57 -40.77 -0.47
N LYS A 18 -5.82 -41.86 -1.21
CA LYS A 18 -5.42 -41.95 -2.62
C LYS A 18 -6.12 -40.93 -3.52
N TRP A 19 -7.41 -40.68 -3.30
CA TRP A 19 -8.15 -39.68 -4.06
C TRP A 19 -7.64 -38.26 -3.79
N LEU A 20 -7.39 -37.91 -2.52
CA LEU A 20 -6.78 -36.63 -2.14
C LEU A 20 -5.40 -36.46 -2.78
N GLN A 21 -4.58 -37.52 -2.76
CA GLN A 21 -3.25 -37.52 -3.37
C GLN A 21 -3.35 -37.23 -4.87
N ARG A 22 -4.23 -37.95 -5.58
CA ARG A 22 -4.42 -37.77 -7.02
C ARG A 22 -4.91 -36.36 -7.37
N LEU A 23 -5.86 -35.82 -6.61
CA LEU A 23 -6.33 -34.45 -6.83
C LEU A 23 -5.22 -33.42 -6.63
N LYS A 24 -4.35 -33.63 -5.64
CA LYS A 24 -3.18 -32.80 -5.42
C LYS A 24 -2.17 -32.92 -6.58
N ASP A 25 -1.98 -34.13 -7.09
CA ASP A 25 -1.06 -34.37 -8.21
C ASP A 25 -1.60 -33.74 -9.51
N GLU A 26 -2.93 -33.66 -9.68
CA GLU A 26 -3.60 -33.01 -10.81
C GLU A 26 -3.84 -31.49 -10.59
N SER A 27 -3.69 -30.96 -9.36
CA SER A 27 -3.99 -29.55 -9.05
C SER A 27 -2.91 -28.57 -9.50
N TRP A 28 -1.75 -29.05 -9.95
CA TRP A 28 -0.63 -28.18 -10.25
C TRP A 28 -0.91 -27.15 -11.36
N GLU A 29 -1.70 -27.51 -12.38
CA GLU A 29 -2.11 -26.61 -13.47
C GLU A 29 -2.99 -25.47 -12.93
N ALA A 30 -4.00 -25.83 -12.11
CA ALA A 30 -4.91 -24.87 -11.50
C ALA A 30 -4.17 -23.96 -10.51
N GLU A 31 -3.24 -24.51 -9.71
CA GLU A 31 -2.41 -23.74 -8.79
C GLU A 31 -1.53 -22.73 -9.52
N LEU A 32 -0.94 -23.11 -10.65
CA LEU A 32 -0.11 -22.23 -11.47
C LEU A 32 -0.95 -21.10 -12.07
N LEU A 33 -2.11 -21.41 -12.63
CA LEU A 33 -3.03 -20.43 -13.20
C LEU A 33 -3.52 -19.44 -12.14
N VAL A 34 -3.99 -19.93 -11.00
CA VAL A 34 -4.46 -19.09 -9.88
C VAL A 34 -3.32 -18.23 -9.34
N SER A 35 -2.10 -18.76 -9.26
CA SER A 35 -0.93 -18.00 -8.83
C SER A 35 -0.57 -16.88 -9.79
N ALA A 36 -0.60 -17.13 -11.11
CA ALA A 36 -0.32 -16.09 -12.11
C ALA A 36 -1.35 -14.94 -12.03
N ILE A 37 -2.64 -15.27 -11.90
CA ILE A 37 -3.71 -14.29 -11.71
C ILE A 37 -3.51 -13.52 -10.40
N ALA A 38 -3.19 -14.22 -9.31
CA ALA A 38 -2.95 -13.61 -8.00
C ALA A 38 -1.73 -12.67 -8.01
N ILE A 39 -0.64 -13.05 -8.71
CA ILE A 39 0.52 -12.17 -8.91
C ILE A 39 0.08 -10.90 -9.62
N PHE A 40 -0.56 -11.03 -10.79
CA PHE A 40 -1.03 -9.87 -11.54
C PHE A 40 -1.93 -8.96 -10.68
N GLY A 41 -2.92 -9.54 -10.00
CA GLY A 41 -3.84 -8.81 -9.14
C GLY A 41 -3.16 -8.13 -7.95
N THR A 42 -2.17 -8.78 -7.33
CA THR A 42 -1.46 -8.21 -6.17
C THR A 42 -0.49 -7.11 -6.56
N PHE A 43 0.11 -7.15 -7.75
CA PHE A 43 0.90 -6.03 -8.28
C PHE A 43 0.06 -4.78 -8.53
N GLN A 44 -1.20 -4.93 -8.96
CA GLN A 44 -2.12 -3.80 -9.13
C GLN A 44 -2.43 -3.09 -7.80
N LEU A 45 -2.31 -3.78 -6.66
CA LEU A 45 -2.54 -3.18 -5.35
C LEU A 45 -1.51 -2.09 -5.01
N PHE A 46 -0.33 -2.05 -5.64
CA PHE A 46 0.61 -0.94 -5.45
C PHE A 46 0.02 0.39 -5.96
N GLY A 47 -0.63 0.38 -7.12
CA GLY A 47 -1.33 1.56 -7.64
C GLY A 47 -2.51 1.97 -6.75
N LEU A 48 -3.20 0.99 -6.12
CA LEU A 48 -4.21 1.29 -5.11
C LEU A 48 -3.62 1.97 -3.87
N VAL A 49 -2.45 1.52 -3.39
CA VAL A 49 -1.75 2.15 -2.26
C VAL A 49 -1.37 3.59 -2.60
N GLU A 50 -0.80 3.84 -3.79
CA GLU A 50 -0.50 5.18 -4.28
C GLU A 50 -1.76 6.06 -4.33
N TRP A 51 -2.84 5.54 -4.91
CA TRP A 51 -4.12 6.24 -4.99
C TRP A 51 -4.66 6.60 -3.61
N ILE A 52 -4.68 5.67 -2.64
CA ILE A 52 -5.11 5.93 -1.26
C ILE A 52 -4.21 7.00 -0.62
N THR A 53 -2.90 6.95 -0.86
CA THR A 53 -1.95 7.96 -0.38
C THR A 53 -2.35 9.36 -0.85
N ASN A 54 -2.57 9.52 -2.15
CA ASN A 54 -2.93 10.80 -2.75
C ASN A 54 -4.29 11.29 -2.21
N ARG A 55 -5.26 10.40 -2.03
CA ARG A 55 -6.55 10.74 -1.39
C ARG A 55 -6.40 11.18 0.06
N TYR A 56 -5.49 10.56 0.82
CA TYR A 56 -5.22 10.98 2.19
C TYR A 56 -4.58 12.36 2.24
N ILE A 57 -3.66 12.66 1.32
CA ILE A 57 -3.07 14.01 1.20
C ILE A 57 -4.16 15.04 0.87
N GLU A 58 -5.05 14.70 -0.07
CA GLU A 58 -6.12 15.59 -0.54
C GLU A 58 -7.21 15.86 0.51
N LEU A 59 -7.59 14.84 1.29
CA LEU A 59 -8.81 14.86 2.11
C LEU A 59 -8.57 14.93 3.62
N LEU A 60 -7.51 14.30 4.15
CA LEU A 60 -7.32 14.27 5.61
C LEU A 60 -6.90 15.63 6.14
N PRO A 61 -7.40 16.08 7.30
CA PRO A 61 -6.78 17.19 8.03
C PRO A 61 -5.29 16.91 8.29
N VAL A 62 -4.46 17.95 8.24
CA VAL A 62 -3.00 17.88 8.39
C VAL A 62 -2.59 17.23 9.72
N GLU A 63 -3.36 17.43 10.79
CA GLU A 63 -3.13 16.81 12.11
C GLU A 63 -3.28 15.29 12.08
N GLN A 64 -4.03 14.77 11.10
CA GLN A 64 -4.30 13.35 10.93
C GLN A 64 -3.32 12.66 9.98
N TYR A 65 -2.42 13.40 9.32
CA TYR A 65 -1.48 12.83 8.36
C TYR A 65 -0.60 11.72 8.96
N LYS A 66 -0.22 11.79 10.25
CA LYS A 66 0.53 10.71 10.90
C LYS A 66 -0.23 9.37 10.90
N TYR A 67 -1.55 9.41 11.07
CA TYR A 67 -2.39 8.22 11.04
C TYR A 67 -2.55 7.74 9.61
N GLY A 68 -2.74 8.66 8.67
CA GLY A 68 -2.74 8.37 7.23
C GLY A 68 -1.46 7.66 6.79
N TYR A 69 -0.29 8.18 7.18
CA TYR A 69 0.99 7.54 6.93
C TYR A 69 1.03 6.12 7.46
N PHE A 70 0.67 5.92 8.74
CA PHE A 70 0.77 4.60 9.37
C PHE A 70 -0.09 3.57 8.64
N ILE A 71 -1.31 3.95 8.26
CA ILE A 71 -2.24 3.07 7.54
C ILE A 71 -1.66 2.70 6.16
N VAL A 72 -1.22 3.68 5.39
CA VAL A 72 -0.75 3.47 4.02
C VAL A 72 0.59 2.74 4.00
N PHE A 73 1.51 3.06 4.90
CA PHE A 73 2.79 2.37 5.03
C PHE A 73 2.61 0.90 5.44
N MET A 74 1.75 0.63 6.41
CA MET A 74 1.41 -0.76 6.79
C MET A 74 0.69 -1.49 5.65
N GLY A 75 -0.17 -0.80 4.89
CA GLY A 75 -0.79 -1.32 3.68
C GLY A 75 0.23 -1.69 2.61
N LEU A 76 1.21 -0.80 2.35
CA LEU A 76 2.32 -1.05 1.42
C LEU A 76 3.13 -2.27 1.85
N LEU A 77 3.47 -2.39 3.14
CA LEU A 77 4.21 -3.53 3.66
C LEU A 77 3.41 -4.84 3.50
N ALA A 78 2.11 -4.81 3.83
CA ALA A 78 1.21 -5.96 3.69
C ALA A 78 1.11 -6.43 2.22
N VAL A 79 0.90 -5.51 1.28
CA VAL A 79 0.89 -5.80 -0.16
C VAL A 79 2.24 -6.37 -0.61
N SER A 80 3.35 -5.77 -0.16
CA SER A 80 4.70 -6.20 -0.53
C SER A 80 5.04 -7.61 -0.05
N ILE A 81 4.62 -7.97 1.16
CA ILE A 81 4.75 -9.34 1.70
C ILE A 81 3.90 -10.30 0.86
N LEU A 82 2.66 -9.94 0.56
CA LEU A 82 1.75 -10.79 -0.21
C LEU A 82 2.27 -11.05 -1.64
N VAL A 83 2.75 -10.01 -2.32
CA VAL A 83 3.40 -10.12 -3.64
C VAL A 83 4.64 -11.02 -3.54
N SER A 84 5.48 -10.82 -2.53
CA SER A 84 6.67 -11.66 -2.32
C SER A 84 6.31 -13.13 -2.13
N MET A 85 5.24 -13.44 -1.38
CA MET A 85 4.79 -14.81 -1.20
C MET A 85 4.38 -15.47 -2.52
N PHE A 86 3.57 -14.79 -3.34
CA PHE A 86 3.14 -15.33 -4.62
C PHE A 86 4.29 -15.46 -5.64
N VAL A 87 5.21 -14.50 -5.66
CA VAL A 87 6.39 -14.55 -6.54
C VAL A 87 7.32 -15.70 -6.14
N ILE A 88 7.63 -15.85 -4.85
CA ILE A 88 8.46 -16.98 -4.36
C ILE A 88 7.75 -18.32 -4.62
N HIS A 89 6.44 -18.40 -4.40
CA HIS A 89 5.65 -19.57 -4.74
C HIS A 89 5.79 -19.94 -6.23
N PHE A 90 5.65 -18.96 -7.12
CA PHE A 90 5.75 -19.17 -8.56
C PHE A 90 7.13 -19.68 -8.98
N PHE A 91 8.21 -19.10 -8.46
CA PHE A 91 9.57 -19.59 -8.73
C PHE A 91 9.80 -21.01 -8.21
N LEU A 92 9.32 -21.33 -7.00
CA LEU A 92 9.42 -22.69 -6.45
C LEU A 92 8.61 -23.69 -7.26
N ARG A 93 7.44 -23.30 -7.78
CA ARG A 93 6.64 -24.17 -8.66
C ARG A 93 7.29 -24.40 -10.00
N ALA A 94 7.90 -23.37 -10.61
CA ALA A 94 8.69 -23.52 -11.83
C ALA A 94 9.90 -24.44 -11.60
N TYR A 95 10.60 -24.28 -10.47
CA TYR A 95 11.69 -25.17 -10.06
C TYR A 95 11.22 -26.62 -9.88
N TRP A 96 10.07 -26.82 -9.24
CA TRP A 96 9.46 -28.14 -9.07
C TRP A 96 9.14 -28.80 -10.41
N ILE A 97 8.51 -28.07 -11.36
CA ILE A 97 8.21 -28.58 -12.71
C ILE A 97 9.51 -29.02 -13.39
N GLY A 98 10.59 -28.24 -13.28
CA GLY A 98 11.91 -28.58 -13.80
C GLY A 98 12.47 -29.87 -13.19
N LEU A 99 12.36 -30.04 -11.87
CA LEU A 99 12.83 -31.25 -11.18
C LEU A 99 12.03 -32.49 -11.57
N VAL A 100 10.71 -32.38 -11.71
CA VAL A 100 9.82 -33.46 -12.17
C VAL A 100 10.15 -33.85 -13.60
N GLY A 101 10.31 -32.85 -14.49
CA GLY A 101 10.74 -33.06 -15.86
C GLY A 101 12.08 -33.79 -15.93
N LEU A 102 13.06 -33.34 -15.13
CA LEU A 102 14.37 -33.99 -15.04
C LEU A 102 14.25 -35.44 -14.54
N ASN A 103 13.46 -35.69 -13.50
CA ASN A 103 13.29 -37.03 -12.90
C ASN A 103 12.59 -38.01 -13.85
N SER A 104 11.78 -37.51 -14.77
CA SER A 104 11.10 -38.33 -15.78
C SER A 104 12.05 -38.94 -16.82
N VAL A 105 13.17 -38.26 -17.09
CA VAL A 105 14.18 -38.69 -18.06
C VAL A 105 15.41 -39.28 -17.37
N PHE A 106 15.80 -38.71 -16.23
CA PHE A 106 16.96 -39.10 -15.43
C PHE A 106 16.55 -39.26 -13.95
N PRO A 107 16.07 -40.46 -13.55
CA PRO A 107 15.51 -40.69 -12.22
C PRO A 107 16.56 -40.87 -11.11
N GLU A 108 17.77 -41.32 -11.45
CA GLU A 108 18.84 -41.55 -10.48
C GLU A 108 20.16 -40.93 -10.93
N TYR A 109 21.01 -40.61 -9.96
CA TYR A 109 22.37 -40.18 -10.25
C TYR A 109 23.24 -41.39 -10.63
N GLY A 110 23.76 -41.41 -11.86
CA GLY A 110 24.73 -42.42 -12.29
C GLY A 110 26.14 -42.13 -11.77
N VAL A 111 26.73 -43.06 -11.02
CA VAL A 111 28.16 -43.00 -10.65
C VAL A 111 29.04 -43.46 -11.81
N GLU A 112 28.62 -44.49 -12.53
CA GLU A 112 29.39 -45.09 -13.63
C GLU A 112 29.24 -44.29 -14.94
N ASP A 113 28.06 -43.75 -15.20
CA ASP A 113 27.75 -42.95 -16.40
C ASP A 113 27.98 -41.44 -16.19
N SER A 114 28.75 -41.07 -15.16
CA SER A 114 29.00 -39.67 -14.82
C SER A 114 29.97 -39.02 -15.80
N ALA A 115 29.68 -37.79 -16.25
CA ALA A 115 30.63 -36.96 -17.00
C ALA A 115 31.83 -36.48 -16.14
N TYR A 116 31.78 -36.67 -14.82
CA TYR A 116 32.82 -36.27 -13.89
C TYR A 116 33.61 -37.47 -13.36
N SER A 117 34.78 -37.21 -12.76
CA SER A 117 35.59 -38.28 -12.18
C SER A 117 34.85 -38.98 -11.03
N LYS A 118 35.04 -40.30 -10.92
CA LYS A 118 34.40 -41.13 -9.89
C LYS A 118 34.53 -40.56 -8.47
N ILE A 119 35.73 -40.10 -8.11
CA ILE A 119 36.02 -39.51 -6.80
C ILE A 119 35.19 -38.24 -6.56
N TYR A 120 35.05 -37.39 -7.58
CA TYR A 120 34.24 -36.17 -7.48
C TYR A 120 32.76 -36.52 -7.35
N THR A 121 32.26 -37.41 -8.20
CA THR A 121 30.87 -37.84 -8.22
C THR A 121 30.44 -38.47 -6.90
N GLU A 122 31.24 -39.38 -6.34
CA GLU A 122 30.96 -40.00 -5.04
C GLU A 122 30.90 -38.96 -3.90
N LYS A 123 31.80 -37.98 -3.89
CA LYS A 123 31.79 -36.91 -2.88
C LYS A 123 30.56 -36.00 -3.00
N ILE A 124 30.16 -35.66 -4.22
CA ILE A 124 28.96 -34.85 -4.47
C ILE A 124 27.69 -35.62 -4.08
N LEU A 125 27.60 -36.91 -4.42
CA LEU A 125 26.47 -37.74 -4.03
C LEU A 125 26.36 -37.93 -2.52
N GLY A 126 27.47 -37.86 -1.78
CA GLY A 126 27.46 -37.89 -0.33
C GLY A 126 26.79 -36.68 0.34
N ILE A 127 26.63 -35.56 -0.38
CA ILE A 127 26.01 -34.32 0.15
C ILE A 127 24.66 -33.99 -0.50
N LEU A 128 24.37 -34.55 -1.67
CA LEU A 128 23.12 -34.28 -2.38
C LEU A 128 21.97 -35.12 -1.84
N PRO A 129 20.77 -34.53 -1.66
CA PRO A 129 19.56 -35.31 -1.41
C PRO A 129 19.19 -36.12 -2.65
N LYS A 130 18.40 -37.18 -2.44
CA LYS A 130 17.73 -37.87 -3.54
C LYS A 130 16.80 -36.90 -4.28
N GLN A 131 16.69 -37.07 -5.59
CA GLN A 131 15.89 -36.19 -6.44
C GLN A 131 14.40 -36.24 -6.06
N GLU A 132 13.84 -37.44 -5.88
CA GLU A 132 12.46 -37.63 -5.41
C GLU A 132 12.17 -36.92 -4.08
N GLU A 133 13.08 -37.01 -3.11
CA GLU A 133 12.93 -36.33 -1.82
C GLU A 133 12.91 -34.80 -1.98
N THR A 134 13.69 -34.28 -2.93
CA THR A 134 13.74 -32.86 -3.21
C THR A 134 12.43 -32.40 -3.86
N ILE A 135 11.93 -33.16 -4.84
CA ILE A 135 10.63 -32.92 -5.48
C ILE A 135 9.52 -32.86 -4.43
N GLN A 136 9.47 -33.83 -3.52
CA GLN A 136 8.45 -33.88 -2.46
C GLN A 136 8.57 -32.69 -1.50
N LYS A 137 9.78 -32.34 -1.07
CA LYS A 137 10.00 -31.20 -0.15
C LYS A 137 9.62 -29.87 -0.78
N VAL A 138 9.94 -29.65 -2.06
CA VAL A 138 9.58 -28.43 -2.79
C VAL A 138 8.07 -28.37 -2.97
N ASP A 139 7.41 -29.48 -3.32
CA ASP A 139 5.96 -29.55 -3.46
C ASP A 139 5.23 -29.20 -2.14
N GLU A 140 5.65 -29.80 -1.03
CA GLU A 140 5.13 -29.47 0.29
C GLU A 140 5.31 -27.98 0.62
N LEU A 141 6.46 -27.41 0.26
CA LEU A 141 6.74 -25.99 0.46
C LEU A 141 5.79 -25.14 -0.37
N CYS A 142 5.61 -25.43 -1.66
CA CYS A 142 4.67 -24.73 -2.54
C CYS A 142 3.25 -24.73 -1.96
N SER A 143 2.73 -25.90 -1.56
CA SER A 143 1.37 -26.00 -1.00
C SER A 143 1.19 -25.16 0.28
N VAL A 144 2.20 -25.14 1.16
CA VAL A 144 2.19 -24.32 2.38
C VAL A 144 2.15 -22.84 2.04
N ILE A 145 3.00 -22.40 1.10
CA ILE A 145 3.08 -20.99 0.71
C ILE A 145 1.78 -20.55 0.06
N PHE A 146 1.27 -21.33 -0.89
CA PHE A 146 0.02 -21.06 -1.58
C PHE A 146 -1.14 -20.93 -0.59
N SER A 147 -1.28 -21.88 0.34
CA SER A 147 -2.31 -21.83 1.37
C SER A 147 -2.18 -20.61 2.28
N ALA A 148 -0.96 -20.27 2.71
CA ALA A 148 -0.73 -19.09 3.55
C ALA A 148 -1.03 -17.78 2.81
N ALA A 149 -0.51 -17.62 1.59
CA ALA A 149 -0.70 -16.44 0.75
C ALA A 149 -2.19 -16.23 0.44
N PHE A 150 -2.90 -17.28 0.05
CA PHE A 150 -4.33 -17.22 -0.25
C PHE A 150 -5.16 -16.90 1.01
N THR A 151 -4.78 -17.42 2.17
CA THR A 151 -5.43 -17.10 3.44
C THR A 151 -5.27 -15.63 3.81
N ILE A 152 -4.06 -15.08 3.67
CA ILE A 152 -3.79 -13.66 3.90
C ILE A 152 -4.57 -12.80 2.91
N LEU A 153 -4.57 -13.17 1.62
CA LEU A 153 -5.35 -12.51 0.58
C LEU A 153 -6.85 -12.48 0.94
N LEU A 154 -7.41 -13.60 1.40
CA LEU A 154 -8.82 -13.67 1.83
C LEU A 154 -9.10 -12.79 3.05
N ILE A 155 -8.20 -12.79 4.05
CA ILE A 155 -8.32 -11.93 5.23
C ILE A 155 -8.34 -10.46 4.81
N TYR A 156 -7.39 -10.03 3.97
CA TYR A 156 -7.30 -8.66 3.50
C TYR A 156 -8.50 -8.26 2.64
N SER A 157 -8.93 -9.13 1.73
CA SER A 157 -10.09 -8.89 0.88
C SER A 157 -11.37 -8.73 1.71
N TYR A 158 -11.58 -9.61 2.69
CA TYR A 158 -12.73 -9.54 3.58
C TYR A 158 -12.72 -8.29 4.48
N LEU A 159 -11.56 -7.97 5.05
CA LEU A 159 -11.39 -6.77 5.88
C LEU A 159 -11.61 -5.50 5.06
N ALA A 160 -11.03 -5.42 3.87
CA ALA A 160 -11.21 -4.29 2.96
C ALA A 160 -12.69 -4.09 2.58
N LEU A 161 -13.40 -5.17 2.26
CA LEU A 161 -14.83 -5.11 1.95
C LEU A 161 -15.65 -4.62 3.15
N THR A 162 -15.39 -5.18 4.33
CA THR A 162 -16.12 -4.84 5.56
C THR A 162 -15.84 -3.40 6.00
N LEU A 163 -14.59 -2.96 5.92
CA LEU A 163 -14.21 -1.57 6.20
C LEU A 163 -14.82 -0.60 5.19
N SER A 164 -14.90 -0.97 3.90
CA SER A 164 -15.53 -0.14 2.87
C SER A 164 -17.03 0.05 3.14
N ILE A 165 -17.73 -1.04 3.50
CA ILE A 165 -19.15 -0.99 3.89
C ILE A 165 -19.32 -0.15 5.16
N TYR A 166 -18.46 -0.36 6.16
CA TYR A 166 -18.48 0.42 7.39
C TYR A 166 -18.29 1.92 7.13
N MET A 167 -17.29 2.30 6.30
CA MET A 167 -17.04 3.70 5.94
C MET A 167 -18.19 4.32 5.16
N LEU A 168 -18.84 3.56 4.27
CA LEU A 168 -20.04 4.02 3.57
C LEU A 168 -21.18 4.33 4.55
N ILE A 169 -21.47 3.42 5.48
CA ILE A 169 -22.50 3.61 6.51
C ILE A 169 -22.13 4.78 7.43
N TYR A 170 -20.86 4.88 7.83
CA TYR A 170 -20.36 5.97 8.65
C TYR A 170 -20.61 7.32 7.98
N ASN A 171 -20.24 7.48 6.71
CA ASN A 171 -20.42 8.73 5.99
C ASN A 171 -21.90 9.09 5.83
N LEU A 172 -22.76 8.13 5.48
CA LEU A 172 -24.21 8.34 5.33
C LEU A 172 -24.90 8.78 6.63
N LEU A 173 -24.42 8.32 7.78
CA LEU A 173 -25.02 8.61 9.09
C LEU A 173 -24.32 9.74 9.86
N SER A 174 -23.15 10.20 9.40
CA SER A 174 -22.30 11.15 10.12
C SER A 174 -22.98 12.50 10.42
N GLU A 175 -23.90 12.93 9.56
CA GLU A 175 -24.69 14.16 9.78
C GLU A 175 -25.85 13.99 10.77
N TYR A 176 -26.31 12.75 10.99
CA TYR A 176 -27.50 12.44 11.79
C TYR A 176 -27.17 11.85 13.16
N VAL A 177 -26.03 11.17 13.28
CA VAL A 177 -25.64 10.40 14.46
C VAL A 177 -24.30 10.90 14.97
N ASN A 178 -24.20 11.06 16.28
CA ASN A 178 -22.96 11.50 16.92
C ASN A 178 -21.79 10.54 16.57
N THR A 179 -20.66 11.12 16.17
CA THR A 179 -19.41 10.41 15.84
C THR A 179 -19.01 9.36 16.87
N TYR A 180 -19.18 9.60 18.17
CA TYR A 180 -18.82 8.62 19.21
C TYR A 180 -19.64 7.33 19.10
N ILE A 181 -20.91 7.42 18.73
CA ILE A 181 -21.79 6.26 18.54
C ILE A 181 -21.38 5.52 17.27
N LEU A 182 -21.07 6.24 16.19
CA LEU A 182 -20.64 5.65 14.92
C LEU A 182 -19.27 4.95 15.02
N LEU A 183 -18.37 5.45 15.87
CA LEU A 183 -17.06 4.84 16.13
C LEU A 183 -17.10 3.68 17.13
N ALA A 184 -18.17 3.56 17.93
CA ALA A 184 -18.28 2.53 18.97
C ALA A 184 -18.06 1.09 18.45
N PRO A 185 -18.60 0.67 17.28
CA PRO A 185 -18.32 -0.66 16.73
C PRO A 185 -16.84 -0.89 16.42
N ALA A 186 -16.16 0.10 15.83
CA ALA A 186 -14.74 0.00 15.49
C ALA A 186 -13.86 -0.09 16.76
N VAL A 187 -14.18 0.73 17.77
CA VAL A 187 -13.50 0.67 19.08
C VAL A 187 -13.75 -0.68 19.77
N LEU A 188 -14.98 -1.19 19.74
CA LEU A 188 -15.32 -2.48 20.32
C LEU A 188 -14.52 -3.62 19.67
N ILE A 189 -14.44 -3.66 18.34
CA ILE A 189 -13.62 -4.64 17.62
C ILE A 189 -12.15 -4.52 18.03
N GLY A 190 -11.61 -3.30 18.09
CA GLY A 190 -10.23 -3.06 18.52
C GLY A 190 -9.96 -3.59 19.93
N VAL A 191 -10.84 -3.30 20.89
CA VAL A 191 -10.73 -3.81 22.27
C VAL A 191 -10.83 -5.34 22.31
N LEU A 192 -11.74 -5.94 21.56
CA LEU A 192 -11.88 -7.39 21.48
C LEU A 192 -10.62 -8.07 20.92
N LEU A 193 -9.97 -7.49 19.92
CA LEU A 193 -8.72 -8.00 19.35
C LEU A 193 -7.56 -7.90 20.36
N VAL A 194 -7.43 -6.77 21.06
CA VAL A 194 -6.43 -6.61 22.13
C VAL A 194 -6.68 -7.63 23.26
N PHE A 195 -7.93 -7.77 23.67
CA PHE A 195 -8.36 -8.73 24.69
C PHE A 195 -8.04 -10.18 24.28
N GLN A 196 -8.38 -10.57 23.04
CA GLN A 196 -8.02 -11.88 22.49
C GLN A 196 -6.50 -12.09 22.52
N THR A 197 -5.71 -11.07 22.17
CA THR A 197 -4.24 -11.16 22.15
C THR A 197 -3.68 -11.40 23.54
N ILE A 198 -4.15 -10.65 24.54
CA ILE A 198 -3.73 -10.82 25.95
C ILE A 198 -4.10 -12.23 26.45
N PHE A 199 -5.35 -12.67 26.22
CA PHE A 199 -5.78 -14.02 26.59
C PHE A 199 -4.97 -15.10 25.87
N GLY A 200 -4.63 -14.86 24.60
CA GLY A 200 -3.78 -15.74 23.81
C GLY A 200 -2.38 -15.88 24.39
N ILE A 201 -1.75 -14.78 24.82
CA ILE A 201 -0.44 -14.82 25.47
C ILE A 201 -0.53 -15.61 26.78
N ILE A 202 -1.48 -15.26 27.66
CA ILE A 202 -1.66 -15.92 28.96
C ILE A 202 -1.92 -17.41 28.80
N GLY A 203 -2.84 -17.80 27.90
CA GLY A 203 -3.16 -19.20 27.65
C GLY A 203 -2.01 -20.00 27.05
N ASN A 204 -1.05 -19.36 26.38
CA ASN A 204 0.13 -20.03 25.82
C ASN A 204 1.33 -20.06 26.77
N LEU A 205 1.27 -19.44 27.96
CA LEU A 205 2.31 -19.56 28.98
C LEU A 205 2.43 -21.02 29.45
N LYS A 206 3.66 -21.47 29.74
CA LYS A 206 3.94 -22.87 30.16
C LYS A 206 3.07 -23.33 31.33
N GLN A 207 2.77 -22.42 32.27
CA GLN A 207 1.94 -22.68 33.45
C GLN A 207 0.47 -22.96 33.13
N PHE A 208 -0.11 -22.26 32.15
CA PHE A 208 -1.56 -22.30 31.88
C PHE A 208 -1.94 -23.14 30.66
N LYS A 209 -0.94 -23.61 29.92
CA LYS A 209 -1.12 -24.41 28.70
C LYS A 209 -1.98 -25.67 28.90
N ASN A 210 -1.87 -26.30 30.06
CA ASN A 210 -2.61 -27.52 30.39
C ASN A 210 -3.81 -27.26 31.33
N ASN A 211 -4.09 -26.00 31.69
CA ASN A 211 -5.20 -25.67 32.56
C ASN A 211 -6.52 -25.65 31.76
N VAL A 212 -7.40 -26.62 32.01
CA VAL A 212 -8.66 -26.81 31.28
C VAL A 212 -9.55 -25.56 31.31
N VAL A 213 -9.64 -24.86 32.44
CA VAL A 213 -10.52 -23.69 32.59
C VAL A 213 -10.03 -22.55 31.70
N ILE A 214 -8.74 -22.25 31.75
CA ILE A 214 -8.14 -21.15 30.97
C ILE A 214 -8.20 -21.46 29.48
N GLN A 215 -7.90 -22.68 29.06
CA GLN A 215 -7.98 -23.08 27.65
C GLN A 215 -9.42 -23.06 27.11
N THR A 216 -10.40 -23.43 27.94
CA THR A 216 -11.82 -23.37 27.55
C THR A 216 -12.28 -21.93 27.35
N TRP A 217 -11.85 -21.00 28.22
CA TRP A 217 -12.12 -19.58 28.04
C TRP A 217 -11.40 -19.01 26.84
N LEU A 218 -10.13 -19.34 26.62
CA LEU A 218 -9.39 -18.95 25.43
C LEU A 218 -10.10 -19.38 24.15
N PHE A 219 -10.56 -20.63 24.08
CA PHE A 219 -11.34 -21.13 22.95
C PHE A 219 -12.60 -20.30 22.72
N LYS A 220 -13.38 -20.02 23.77
CA LYS A 220 -14.60 -19.19 23.67
C LYS A 220 -14.27 -17.80 23.15
N VAL A 221 -13.25 -17.15 23.71
CA VAL A 221 -12.82 -15.80 23.29
C VAL A 221 -12.37 -15.80 21.83
N VAL A 222 -11.46 -16.68 21.45
CA VAL A 222 -10.95 -16.77 20.06
C VAL A 222 -12.07 -17.06 19.08
N LYS A 223 -12.99 -18.00 19.40
CA LYS A 223 -14.13 -18.31 18.54
C LYS A 223 -15.04 -17.09 18.33
N TRP A 224 -15.42 -16.42 19.43
CA TRP A 224 -16.32 -15.26 19.37
C TRP A 224 -15.69 -14.07 18.65
N VAL A 225 -14.45 -13.70 19.01
CA VAL A 225 -13.76 -12.56 18.38
C VAL A 225 -13.48 -12.84 16.90
N SER A 226 -13.11 -14.08 16.53
CA SER A 226 -12.96 -14.47 15.13
C SER A 226 -14.27 -14.41 14.36
N MET A 227 -15.39 -14.81 14.98
CA MET A 227 -16.73 -14.72 14.36
C MET A 227 -17.13 -13.27 14.10
N VAL A 228 -16.82 -12.34 15.02
CA VAL A 228 -17.09 -10.90 14.83
C VAL A 228 -16.16 -10.30 13.77
N THR A 229 -14.87 -10.62 13.83
CA THR A 229 -13.84 -9.99 12.98
C THR A 229 -13.90 -10.50 11.54
N TYR A 230 -14.12 -11.81 11.34
CA TYR A 230 -14.06 -12.45 10.04
C TYR A 230 -15.44 -12.89 9.50
N GLY A 231 -16.51 -12.60 10.24
CA GLY A 231 -17.89 -12.93 9.87
C GLY A 231 -18.03 -14.39 9.44
N PRO A 232 -18.60 -14.69 8.25
CA PRO A 232 -18.85 -16.06 7.80
C PRO A 232 -17.56 -16.87 7.55
N LEU A 233 -16.41 -16.21 7.35
CA LEU A 233 -15.15 -16.87 7.04
C LEU A 233 -14.43 -17.43 8.28
N TYR A 234 -14.89 -17.11 9.49
CA TYR A 234 -14.17 -17.42 10.72
C TYR A 234 -13.80 -18.90 10.89
N LYS A 235 -14.69 -19.83 10.51
CA LYS A 235 -14.42 -21.28 10.63
C LYS A 235 -13.28 -21.70 9.72
N TYR A 236 -13.29 -21.25 8.47
CA TYR A 236 -12.27 -21.58 7.48
C TYR A 236 -10.91 -20.99 7.88
N LEU A 237 -10.88 -19.74 8.33
CA LEU A 237 -9.64 -19.10 8.80
C LEU A 237 -9.08 -19.75 10.07
N LEU A 238 -9.95 -20.13 11.02
CA LEU A 238 -9.54 -20.87 12.22
C LEU A 238 -9.00 -22.26 11.87
N GLN A 239 -9.62 -22.95 10.91
CA GLN A 239 -9.13 -24.24 10.43
C GLN A 239 -7.71 -24.11 9.88
N VAL A 240 -7.47 -23.17 8.97
CA VAL A 240 -6.15 -22.94 8.39
C VAL A 240 -5.14 -22.54 9.48
N SER A 241 -5.51 -21.62 10.37
CA SER A 241 -4.66 -21.18 11.48
C SER A 241 -4.26 -22.34 12.41
N MET A 242 -5.18 -23.27 12.70
CA MET A 242 -4.91 -24.45 13.53
C MET A 242 -4.02 -25.47 12.82
N VAL A 243 -4.18 -25.65 11.50
CA VAL A 243 -3.31 -26.50 10.68
C VAL A 243 -1.88 -25.96 10.70
N PHE A 244 -1.70 -24.64 10.50
CA PHE A 244 -0.39 -24.01 10.62
C PHE A 244 0.18 -24.11 12.04
N GLY A 245 -0.58 -23.69 13.05
CA GLY A 245 -0.11 -23.63 14.43
C GLY A 245 0.32 -24.98 15.01
N SER A 246 -0.36 -26.07 14.64
CA SER A 246 -0.03 -27.44 15.08
C SER A 246 1.23 -28.01 14.41
N ASN A 247 1.56 -27.55 13.19
CA ASN A 247 2.71 -28.03 12.42
C ASN A 247 3.93 -27.10 12.51
N PHE A 248 3.75 -25.83 12.90
CA PHE A 248 4.79 -24.80 12.92
C PHE A 248 6.02 -25.18 13.77
N LYS A 249 5.82 -25.80 14.93
CA LYS A 249 6.93 -26.19 15.84
C LYS A 249 7.69 -27.44 15.37
N LYS A 250 7.09 -28.28 14.54
CA LYS A 250 7.69 -29.53 14.06
C LYS A 250 8.62 -29.30 12.87
N LYS A 251 8.33 -28.31 12.03
CA LYS A 251 9.10 -27.99 10.83
C LYS A 251 9.79 -26.63 10.97
N LYS A 252 11.04 -26.62 11.47
CA LYS A 252 11.87 -25.40 11.58
C LYS A 252 12.00 -24.63 10.25
N SER A 253 11.93 -25.32 9.11
CA SER A 253 11.91 -24.73 7.77
C SER A 253 10.77 -23.73 7.56
N LEU A 254 9.60 -23.93 8.19
CA LEU A 254 8.48 -22.99 8.11
C LEU A 254 8.79 -21.64 8.75
N VAL A 255 9.59 -21.63 9.82
CA VAL A 255 10.00 -20.40 10.50
C VAL A 255 10.91 -19.57 9.58
N TYR A 256 11.90 -20.21 8.97
CA TYR A 256 12.79 -19.56 8.00
C TYR A 256 12.04 -19.03 6.79
N LEU A 257 11.02 -19.76 6.33
CA LEU A 257 10.17 -19.34 5.21
C LEU A 257 9.35 -18.09 5.55
N VAL A 258 8.74 -18.01 6.74
CA VAL A 258 8.02 -16.80 7.17
C VAL A 258 8.96 -15.60 7.29
N LEU A 259 10.16 -15.80 7.85
CA LEU A 259 11.20 -14.77 7.89
C LEU A 259 11.61 -14.32 6.48
N LEU A 260 11.78 -15.25 5.54
CA LEU A 260 12.09 -14.94 4.14
C LEU A 260 11.01 -14.07 3.51
N PHE A 261 9.73 -14.37 3.72
CA PHE A 261 8.63 -13.53 3.21
C PHE A 261 8.61 -12.14 3.80
N PHE A 262 8.86 -12.03 5.11
CA PHE A 262 8.91 -10.73 5.75
C PHE A 262 10.08 -9.89 5.25
N VAL A 263 11.28 -10.47 5.14
CA VAL A 263 12.48 -9.77 4.63
C VAL A 263 12.31 -9.39 3.17
N SER A 264 11.88 -10.33 2.32
CA SER A 264 11.60 -10.06 0.90
C SER A 264 10.55 -8.97 0.74
N GLY A 265 9.44 -9.05 1.49
CA GLY A 265 8.39 -8.05 1.47
C GLY A 265 8.88 -6.68 1.93
N MET A 266 9.74 -6.62 2.94
CA MET A 266 10.34 -5.37 3.38
C MET A 266 11.26 -4.76 2.31
N CYS A 267 12.07 -5.56 1.62
CA CYS A 267 12.87 -5.09 0.47
C CYS A 267 11.98 -4.52 -0.64
N VAL A 268 10.90 -5.23 -1.00
CA VAL A 268 9.93 -4.76 -2.00
C VAL A 268 9.27 -3.45 -1.55
N ALA A 269 8.87 -3.33 -0.29
CA ALA A 269 8.28 -2.12 0.26
C ALA A 269 9.23 -0.92 0.21
N VAL A 270 10.53 -1.13 0.48
CA VAL A 270 11.56 -0.08 0.38
C VAL A 270 11.75 0.40 -1.05
N VAL A 271 11.64 -0.48 -2.04
CA VAL A 271 11.68 -0.08 -3.46
C VAL A 271 10.39 0.67 -3.82
N LYS A 272 9.24 0.13 -3.42
CA LYS A 272 7.92 0.64 -3.82
C LYS A 272 7.45 1.89 -3.09
N VAL A 273 8.01 2.22 -1.94
CA VAL A 273 7.66 3.47 -1.24
C VAL A 273 8.04 4.70 -2.06
N ASN A 274 9.12 4.61 -2.86
CA ASN A 274 9.58 5.71 -3.72
C ASN A 274 8.65 5.99 -4.91
N ASP A 275 7.83 5.01 -5.30
CA ASP A 275 6.81 5.18 -6.34
C ASP A 275 5.56 5.90 -5.78
N THR A 276 5.56 6.32 -4.50
CA THR A 276 4.40 6.89 -3.81
C THR A 276 4.72 8.21 -3.12
N ASN A 277 3.68 9.01 -2.85
CA ASN A 277 3.79 10.24 -2.07
C ASN A 277 3.72 10.02 -0.55
N ILE A 278 3.98 8.79 -0.05
CA ILE A 278 3.78 8.42 1.37
C ILE A 278 4.54 9.36 2.32
N PHE A 279 5.75 9.77 1.95
CA PHE A 279 6.58 10.62 2.81
C PHE A 279 5.98 11.99 3.06
N TYR A 280 5.17 12.52 2.13
CA TYR A 280 4.45 13.79 2.30
C TYR A 280 3.56 13.79 3.57
N LEU A 281 3.07 12.63 3.99
CA LEU A 281 2.23 12.47 5.19
C LEU A 281 3.03 12.56 6.51
N ILE A 282 4.35 12.42 6.49
CA ILE A 282 5.19 12.62 7.71
C ILE A 282 5.99 13.90 7.62
N LYS A 283 6.70 14.09 6.52
CA LYS A 283 7.69 15.14 6.37
C LYS A 283 7.58 15.71 4.98
N GLN A 284 7.53 17.04 4.89
CA GLN A 284 7.75 17.69 3.61
C GLN A 284 9.24 17.63 3.30
N ASP A 285 9.57 17.26 2.07
CA ASP A 285 10.91 17.50 1.55
C ASP A 285 11.17 19.01 1.55
N VAL A 286 12.14 19.43 2.34
CA VAL A 286 12.65 20.80 2.29
C VAL A 286 13.50 20.86 1.03
N HIS A 287 12.92 21.38 -0.04
CA HIS A 287 13.60 21.52 -1.31
C HIS A 287 14.42 22.80 -1.29
N TYR A 288 15.74 22.63 -1.23
CA TYR A 288 16.69 23.72 -1.23
C TYR A 288 16.83 24.32 -2.64
N ALA A 289 17.14 25.61 -2.71
CA ALA A 289 17.28 26.37 -3.97
C ALA A 289 18.41 25.89 -4.91
N ASP A 290 19.26 24.98 -4.44
CA ASP A 290 20.37 24.37 -5.18
C ASP A 290 20.00 23.01 -5.81
N GLN A 291 18.79 22.49 -5.58
CA GLN A 291 18.32 21.22 -6.12
C GLN A 291 17.17 21.42 -7.11
N MET A 292 17.31 20.83 -8.29
CA MET A 292 16.24 20.75 -9.30
C MET A 292 15.45 19.46 -9.11
N HIS A 293 14.13 19.57 -9.02
CA HIS A 293 13.23 18.43 -8.88
C HIS A 293 12.29 18.34 -10.07
N LEU A 294 12.15 17.13 -10.64
CA LEU A 294 11.26 16.86 -11.79
C LEU A 294 9.81 17.31 -11.54
N SER A 295 9.34 17.27 -10.29
CA SER A 295 7.99 17.69 -9.89
C SER A 295 7.71 19.19 -10.09
N TYR A 296 8.75 20.02 -10.27
CA TYR A 296 8.61 21.46 -10.48
C TYR A 296 8.40 21.87 -11.93
N TYR A 297 8.67 20.99 -12.89
CA TYR A 297 8.64 21.36 -14.31
C TYR A 297 7.61 20.51 -15.04
N TYR A 298 6.68 21.18 -15.72
CA TYR A 298 5.56 20.54 -16.40
C TYR A 298 5.97 19.64 -17.56
N ASP A 299 6.92 20.11 -18.37
CA ASP A 299 7.48 19.39 -19.52
C ASP A 299 8.27 18.13 -19.13
N GLN A 300 8.84 18.08 -17.92
CA GLN A 300 9.62 16.94 -17.42
C GLN A 300 8.78 15.91 -16.67
N ASN A 301 7.53 16.23 -16.31
CA ASN A 301 6.65 15.31 -15.59
C ASN A 301 5.18 15.39 -16.07
N PRO A 302 4.93 15.10 -17.37
CA PRO A 302 3.60 15.28 -17.98
C PRO A 302 2.57 14.26 -17.48
N ASP A 303 3.01 13.07 -17.06
CA ASP A 303 2.15 11.95 -16.63
C ASP A 303 1.86 11.97 -15.11
N ASN A 304 2.22 13.04 -14.40
CA ASN A 304 1.93 13.13 -12.98
C ASN A 304 0.44 13.44 -12.74
N PHE A 305 -0.28 12.44 -12.24
CA PHE A 305 -1.70 12.54 -11.90
C PHE A 305 -1.98 13.17 -10.54
N PHE A 306 -0.96 13.47 -9.71
CA PHE A 306 -1.13 14.15 -8.42
C PHE A 306 0.08 15.01 -8.04
N LEU A 307 -0.10 16.33 -8.13
CA LEU A 307 0.87 17.35 -7.76
C LEU A 307 0.84 17.61 -6.26
N VAL A 308 1.99 17.44 -5.60
CA VAL A 308 2.24 17.85 -4.21
C VAL A 308 3.08 19.13 -4.09
N THR A 309 3.56 19.65 -5.22
CA THR A 309 4.41 20.84 -5.32
C THR A 309 3.83 21.86 -6.31
N PRO A 310 4.17 23.15 -6.18
CA PRO A 310 4.00 24.10 -7.26
C PRO A 310 4.82 23.70 -8.49
N GLN A 311 4.39 24.18 -9.66
CA GLN A 311 4.97 23.81 -10.93
C GLN A 311 5.08 25.02 -11.86
N ILE A 312 6.17 25.09 -12.63
CA ILE A 312 6.38 26.03 -13.73
C ILE A 312 6.47 25.29 -15.06
N GLN A 313 6.44 26.02 -16.18
CA GLN A 313 6.35 25.38 -17.49
C GLN A 313 7.57 24.53 -17.89
N SER A 314 8.78 24.93 -17.48
CA SER A 314 10.07 24.30 -17.83
C SER A 314 11.18 24.82 -16.92
N ASP A 315 12.30 24.11 -16.84
CA ASP A 315 13.52 24.56 -16.17
C ASP A 315 14.28 25.61 -16.98
N ILE A 316 14.02 25.70 -18.29
CA ILE A 316 14.52 26.76 -19.18
C ILE A 316 13.34 27.59 -19.70
N ILE A 317 13.37 28.89 -19.42
CA ILE A 317 12.32 29.83 -19.81
C ILE A 317 12.84 30.74 -20.93
N GLU A 318 12.30 30.58 -22.13
CA GLU A 318 12.58 31.43 -23.30
C GLU A 318 11.48 32.49 -23.58
N GLY A 319 10.32 32.30 -22.94
CA GLY A 319 9.13 33.11 -23.13
C GLY A 319 9.14 34.46 -22.41
N LYS A 320 8.07 35.23 -22.57
CA LYS A 320 7.89 36.54 -21.91
C LYS A 320 7.37 36.46 -20.48
N THR A 321 6.93 35.29 -20.04
CA THR A 321 6.32 35.09 -18.72
C THR A 321 6.67 33.72 -18.15
N VAL A 322 6.78 33.64 -16.82
CA VAL A 322 6.80 32.37 -16.08
C VAL A 322 5.39 32.08 -15.60
N LYS A 323 4.82 30.95 -16.00
CA LYS A 323 3.52 30.47 -15.56
C LYS A 323 3.72 29.62 -14.32
N LEU A 324 3.31 30.12 -13.17
CA LEU A 324 3.37 29.41 -11.89
C LEU A 324 2.00 28.81 -11.57
N PHE A 325 1.93 27.50 -11.36
CA PHE A 325 0.75 26.80 -10.86
C PHE A 325 1.00 26.31 -9.43
N ILE A 326 0.06 26.56 -8.52
CA ILE A 326 0.13 26.14 -7.12
C ILE A 326 -1.13 25.30 -6.81
N PRO A 327 -0.98 23.99 -6.49
CA PRO A 327 -2.11 23.14 -6.15
C PRO A 327 -2.72 23.52 -4.78
N ILE A 328 -4.04 23.34 -4.66
CA ILE A 328 -4.81 23.54 -3.44
C ILE A 328 -5.58 22.25 -3.14
N PHE A 329 -5.28 21.64 -1.99
CA PHE A 329 -5.97 20.44 -1.54
C PHE A 329 -7.33 20.75 -0.90
N ASN A 330 -8.24 19.79 -0.88
CA ASN A 330 -9.60 20.00 -0.36
C ASN A 330 -9.61 20.23 1.15
N ASN A 331 -8.76 19.51 1.89
CA ASN A 331 -8.58 19.68 3.34
C ASN A 331 -8.16 21.11 3.74
N GLU A 332 -7.50 21.86 2.85
CA GLU A 332 -7.01 23.21 3.12
C GLU A 332 -8.13 24.22 3.31
N ARG A 333 -9.31 23.96 2.71
CA ARG A 333 -10.46 24.86 2.79
C ARG A 333 -10.86 25.14 4.23
N ASN A 334 -10.84 24.12 5.09
CA ASN A 334 -11.22 24.26 6.50
C ASN A 334 -10.28 25.20 7.27
N TYR A 335 -8.97 25.16 6.97
CA TYR A 335 -7.99 26.07 7.57
C TYR A 335 -8.12 27.50 7.04
N GLN A 336 -8.51 27.63 5.77
CA GLN A 336 -8.78 28.91 5.14
C GLN A 336 -10.03 29.59 5.71
N ASP A 337 -11.09 28.83 6.01
CA ASP A 337 -12.32 29.37 6.59
C ASP A 337 -12.11 29.82 8.04
N ASN A 338 -11.36 29.06 8.84
CA ASN A 338 -11.08 29.42 10.24
C ASN A 338 -10.28 30.73 10.39
N ALA A 339 -9.31 31.00 9.51
CA ALA A 339 -8.46 32.19 9.66
C ALA A 339 -8.94 33.42 8.86
N CYS A 340 -9.86 33.27 7.89
CA CYS A 340 -10.41 34.41 7.14
C CYS A 340 -11.94 34.60 7.23
N GLY A 341 -12.65 33.74 7.95
CA GLY A 341 -14.11 33.73 8.05
C GLY A 341 -14.79 33.26 6.77
N GLU A 342 -16.04 32.82 6.83
CA GLU A 342 -16.79 32.39 5.64
C GLU A 342 -17.42 33.58 4.89
N TYR A 343 -17.52 33.47 3.56
CA TYR A 343 -18.26 34.46 2.78
C TYR A 343 -19.77 34.24 2.97
N VAL A 344 -20.46 35.27 3.46
CA VAL A 344 -21.92 35.24 3.62
C VAL A 344 -22.56 35.98 2.45
N ASP A 345 -23.39 35.26 1.69
CA ASP A 345 -24.18 35.86 0.61
C ASP A 345 -25.11 36.96 1.17
N ASP A 346 -25.06 38.15 0.56
CA ASP A 346 -26.02 39.19 0.85
C ASP A 346 -27.35 38.84 0.16
N LYS A 347 -28.35 38.42 0.95
CA LYS A 347 -29.67 38.04 0.44
C LYS A 347 -30.39 39.17 -0.29
N GLN A 348 -29.96 40.43 -0.12
CA GLN A 348 -30.53 41.59 -0.80
C GLN A 348 -29.86 41.90 -2.15
N GLN A 349 -28.72 41.28 -2.46
CA GLN A 349 -28.00 41.48 -3.71
C GLN A 349 -28.41 40.50 -4.80
N GLN A 350 -28.24 40.92 -6.05
CA GLN A 350 -28.40 40.04 -7.21
C GLN A 350 -27.41 38.87 -7.14
N MET A 351 -27.89 37.67 -7.45
CA MET A 351 -27.09 36.43 -7.44
C MET A 351 -25.76 36.54 -8.20
N VAL A 352 -25.73 37.27 -9.31
CA VAL A 352 -24.52 37.51 -10.11
C VAL A 352 -23.49 38.34 -9.35
N LYS A 353 -23.94 39.38 -8.63
CA LYS A 353 -23.07 40.26 -7.85
C LYS A 353 -22.48 39.53 -6.64
N ASN A 354 -23.29 38.71 -5.95
CA ASN A 354 -22.82 37.82 -4.88
C ASN A 354 -21.74 36.85 -5.38
N LYS A 355 -21.93 36.23 -6.55
CA LYS A 355 -20.89 35.37 -7.15
C LYS A 355 -19.58 36.10 -7.42
N ILE A 356 -19.63 37.36 -7.88
CA ILE A 356 -18.43 38.17 -8.13
C ILE A 356 -17.72 38.52 -6.83
N LEU A 357 -18.47 38.96 -5.81
CA LEU A 357 -17.94 39.30 -4.49
C LEU A 357 -17.33 38.08 -3.80
N ALA A 358 -18.01 36.93 -3.83
CA ALA A 358 -17.47 35.67 -3.32
C ALA A 358 -16.16 35.29 -4.01
N ARG A 359 -16.09 35.40 -5.35
CA ARG A 359 -14.85 35.12 -6.10
C ARG A 359 -13.70 36.04 -5.67
N LYS A 360 -13.98 37.35 -5.53
CA LYS A 360 -12.99 38.33 -5.08
C LYS A 360 -12.51 38.02 -3.65
N PHE A 361 -13.44 37.73 -2.75
CA PHE A 361 -13.14 37.35 -1.37
C PHE A 361 -12.20 36.13 -1.29
N TYR A 362 -12.49 35.06 -2.04
CA TYR A 362 -11.62 33.88 -2.05
C TYR A 362 -10.25 34.12 -2.71
N LEU A 363 -10.13 35.05 -3.66
CA LEU A 363 -8.84 35.43 -4.25
C LEU A 363 -8.01 36.25 -3.27
N GLU A 364 -8.61 37.27 -2.63
CA GLU A 364 -7.94 38.05 -1.58
C GLU A 364 -7.52 37.17 -0.40
N ARG A 365 -8.34 36.17 -0.07
CA ARG A 365 -7.97 35.14 0.91
C ARG A 365 -6.70 34.41 0.49
N TYR A 366 -6.61 33.94 -0.75
CA TYR A 366 -5.45 33.21 -1.24
C TYR A 366 -4.13 33.97 -1.05
N HIS A 367 -4.12 35.28 -1.33
CA HIS A 367 -2.96 36.15 -1.14
C HIS A 367 -2.46 36.25 0.30
N LYS A 368 -3.31 35.96 1.31
CA LYS A 368 -2.88 35.96 2.72
C LYS A 368 -2.13 34.69 3.12
N TYR A 369 -2.41 33.56 2.47
CA TYR A 369 -1.83 32.26 2.81
C TYR A 369 -0.64 31.89 1.93
N HIS A 370 -0.49 32.55 0.78
CA HIS A 370 0.55 32.26 -0.19
C HIS A 370 1.44 33.47 -0.39
N THR A 371 2.73 33.30 -0.13
CA THR A 371 3.75 34.29 -0.46
C THR A 371 4.59 33.73 -1.60
N VAL A 372 4.77 34.52 -2.65
CA VAL A 372 5.70 34.19 -3.73
C VAL A 372 6.83 35.21 -3.74
N LYS A 373 8.05 34.70 -3.71
CA LYS A 373 9.27 35.51 -3.88
C LYS A 373 9.99 35.10 -5.15
N LEU A 374 10.56 36.07 -5.84
CA LEU A 374 11.48 35.88 -6.95
C LEU A 374 12.84 36.40 -6.54
N ASN A 375 13.85 35.54 -6.53
CA ASN A 375 15.22 35.89 -6.13
C ASN A 375 15.28 36.59 -4.76
N GLY A 376 14.44 36.13 -3.81
CA GLY A 376 14.31 36.68 -2.46
C GLY A 376 13.39 37.90 -2.30
N ALA A 377 12.97 38.54 -3.39
CA ALA A 377 12.05 39.69 -3.35
C ALA A 377 10.58 39.24 -3.51
N ILE A 378 9.66 39.76 -2.69
CA ILE A 378 8.22 39.45 -2.80
C ILE A 378 7.68 39.99 -4.12
N VAL A 379 6.95 39.16 -4.85
CA VAL A 379 6.28 39.54 -6.12
C VAL A 379 4.77 39.49 -5.93
N ASN A 380 4.08 40.56 -6.30
CA ASN A 380 2.63 40.57 -6.32
C ASN A 380 2.12 39.98 -7.64
N ILE A 381 1.58 38.75 -7.58
CA ILE A 381 1.11 38.00 -8.74
C ILE A 381 -0.41 37.99 -8.77
N ASN A 382 -1.01 38.39 -9.89
CA ASN A 382 -2.46 38.26 -10.08
C ASN A 382 -2.81 36.79 -10.35
N PHE A 383 -3.39 36.11 -9.36
CA PHE A 383 -3.78 34.71 -9.48
C PHE A 383 -5.15 34.52 -10.11
N LEU A 384 -5.26 33.46 -10.91
CA LEU A 384 -6.50 32.96 -11.48
C LEU A 384 -6.76 31.54 -10.97
N LYS A 385 -8.03 31.21 -10.74
CA LYS A 385 -8.45 29.84 -10.41
C LYS A 385 -8.40 28.98 -11.67
N LYS A 386 -7.76 27.82 -11.60
CA LYS A 386 -7.68 26.89 -12.74
C LYS A 386 -7.51 25.46 -12.23
N ASN A 387 -8.09 24.51 -12.94
CA ASN A 387 -7.74 23.09 -12.77
C ASN A 387 -6.49 22.78 -13.60
N HIS A 388 -5.58 22.02 -13.00
CA HIS A 388 -4.39 21.56 -13.69
C HIS A 388 -4.77 20.76 -14.95
N GLN A 389 -3.97 20.86 -16.01
CA GLN A 389 -4.35 20.32 -17.31
C GLN A 389 -4.32 18.79 -17.35
N THR A 390 -3.35 18.16 -16.66
CA THR A 390 -3.19 16.71 -16.64
C THR A 390 -3.83 16.09 -15.40
N SER A 391 -3.49 16.59 -14.21
CA SER A 391 -3.96 16.01 -12.94
C SER A 391 -5.38 16.41 -12.54
N GLU A 392 -6.00 17.36 -13.25
CA GLU A 392 -7.31 17.96 -12.96
C GLU A 392 -7.46 18.60 -11.56
N GLN A 393 -6.38 18.62 -10.76
CA GLN A 393 -6.39 19.19 -9.42
C GLN A 393 -6.68 20.69 -9.48
N PHE A 394 -7.51 21.16 -8.55
CA PHE A 394 -7.78 22.56 -8.37
C PHE A 394 -6.54 23.30 -7.85
N GLY A 395 -6.28 24.49 -8.39
CA GLY A 395 -5.20 25.34 -7.92
C GLY A 395 -5.32 26.78 -8.40
N MET A 396 -4.27 27.53 -8.12
CA MET A 396 -4.09 28.90 -8.61
C MET A 396 -3.00 28.95 -9.67
N VAL A 397 -3.25 29.70 -10.73
CA VAL A 397 -2.25 30.00 -11.76
C VAL A 397 -1.95 31.49 -11.75
N GLY A 398 -0.67 31.82 -11.78
CA GLY A 398 -0.16 33.18 -11.87
C GLY A 398 0.89 33.31 -12.97
N PHE A 399 1.12 34.53 -13.42
CA PHE A 399 2.12 34.84 -14.44
C PHE A 399 3.10 35.88 -13.90
N ILE A 400 4.39 35.59 -13.99
CA ILE A 400 5.48 36.50 -13.61
C ILE A 400 6.08 37.04 -14.91
N ASP A 401 6.04 38.35 -15.09
CA ASP A 401 6.52 39.01 -16.30
C ASP A 401 8.06 39.01 -16.39
N LYS A 402 8.58 38.91 -17.62
CA LYS A 402 10.02 38.84 -17.89
C LYS A 402 10.82 40.02 -17.34
N GLU A 403 10.19 41.19 -17.16
CA GLU A 403 10.82 42.41 -16.67
C GLU A 403 11.32 42.25 -15.22
N LEU A 404 10.76 41.29 -14.48
CA LEU A 404 11.19 40.95 -13.11
C LEU A 404 12.31 39.91 -13.08
N LEU A 405 12.58 39.23 -14.19
CA LEU A 405 13.53 38.11 -14.28
C LEU A 405 14.96 38.62 -14.53
N GLN A 406 15.92 37.97 -13.89
CA GLN A 406 17.34 38.18 -14.17
C GLN A 406 17.79 37.26 -15.31
N LYS A 407 18.69 37.71 -16.19
CA LYS A 407 19.27 36.82 -17.20
C LYS A 407 20.07 35.71 -16.49
N GLY A 408 19.80 34.46 -16.84
CA GLY A 408 20.45 33.30 -16.23
C GLY A 408 19.66 32.69 -15.07
N LYS A 409 20.33 32.34 -13.97
CA LYS A 409 19.70 31.64 -12.84
C LYS A 409 18.70 32.54 -12.12
N ASN A 410 17.49 32.03 -11.94
CA ASN A 410 16.46 32.60 -11.07
C ASN A 410 15.94 31.53 -10.12
N THR A 411 15.28 31.98 -9.05
CA THR A 411 14.63 31.10 -8.09
C THR A 411 13.28 31.69 -7.70
N ILE A 412 12.21 30.90 -7.85
CA ILE A 412 10.89 31.20 -7.30
C ILE A 412 10.74 30.46 -5.98
N GLU A 413 10.49 31.19 -4.90
CA GLU A 413 10.14 30.61 -3.61
C GLU A 413 8.63 30.75 -3.41
N VAL A 414 7.96 29.64 -3.14
CA VAL A 414 6.54 29.61 -2.79
C VAL A 414 6.42 29.16 -1.34
N THR A 415 5.84 30.03 -0.52
CA THR A 415 5.48 29.73 0.87
C THR A 415 3.98 29.66 0.99
N LYS A 416 3.48 28.60 1.62
CA LYS A 416 2.07 28.36 1.90
C LYS A 416 1.86 28.08 3.38
N THR A 417 1.26 29.02 4.08
CA THR A 417 1.11 28.97 5.54
C THR A 417 -0.33 28.63 5.90
N LEU A 418 -0.61 27.39 6.35
CA LEU A 418 -1.94 26.96 6.80
C LEU A 418 -2.17 27.32 8.29
N GLY A 419 -2.29 28.61 8.59
CA GLY A 419 -2.35 29.11 9.97
C GLY A 419 -1.12 28.69 10.78
N ASP A 420 -1.30 28.39 12.06
CA ASP A 420 -0.21 27.91 12.94
C ASP A 420 0.08 26.40 12.81
N VAL A 421 -0.67 25.69 11.95
CA VAL A 421 -0.63 24.21 11.88
C VAL A 421 0.56 23.71 11.07
N ARG A 422 0.78 24.29 9.90
CA ARG A 422 1.84 23.87 8.98
C ARG A 422 2.15 24.96 7.96
N GLU A 423 3.44 25.16 7.71
CA GLU A 423 3.94 25.97 6.60
C GLU A 423 4.63 25.06 5.59
N TYR A 424 4.32 25.27 4.31
CA TYR A 424 4.99 24.60 3.20
C TYR A 424 5.87 25.58 2.44
N ASN A 425 7.13 25.20 2.22
CA ASN A 425 8.10 25.99 1.49
C ASN A 425 8.66 25.20 0.31
N TRP A 426 8.62 25.79 -0.88
CA TRP A 426 9.21 25.23 -2.10
C TRP A 426 10.13 26.26 -2.74
N SER A 427 11.28 25.82 -3.23
CA SER A 427 12.24 26.65 -3.96
C SER A 427 12.47 26.06 -5.34
N ILE A 428 12.03 26.79 -6.37
CA ILE A 428 12.03 26.35 -7.76
C ILE A 428 13.11 27.12 -8.52
N PRO A 429 14.31 26.56 -8.70
CA PRO A 429 15.32 27.15 -9.56
C PRO A 429 14.93 27.01 -11.04
N PHE A 430 15.27 27.98 -11.87
CA PHE A 430 15.13 27.88 -13.33
C PHE A 430 16.11 28.83 -14.02
N TYR A 431 16.34 28.61 -15.31
CA TYR A 431 17.17 29.44 -16.15
C TYR A 431 16.32 30.30 -17.06
N PHE A 432 16.48 31.62 -17.00
CA PHE A 432 15.84 32.55 -17.93
C PHE A 432 16.81 32.89 -19.06
N GLN A 433 16.44 32.46 -20.27
CA GLN A 433 17.15 32.78 -21.50
C GLN A 433 16.32 33.82 -22.26
N PRO A 434 16.62 35.13 -22.14
CA PRO A 434 15.90 36.14 -22.90
C PRO A 434 16.08 35.83 -24.38
N SER A 435 14.97 35.67 -25.08
CA SER A 435 14.96 35.48 -26.53
C SER A 435 15.79 36.59 -27.17
N SER A 436 16.94 36.24 -27.74
CA SER A 436 17.72 37.14 -28.57
C SER A 436 16.82 37.50 -29.74
N GLY A 437 16.33 38.75 -29.77
CA GLY A 437 15.58 39.26 -30.89
C GLY A 437 16.46 39.22 -32.13
N ILE A 438 16.42 38.11 -32.86
CA ILE A 438 16.68 38.11 -34.29
C ILE A 438 15.31 38.32 -34.91
N SER A 439 14.96 39.58 -35.08
CA SER A 439 13.98 39.98 -36.08
C SER A 439 14.44 39.41 -37.42
N GLN A 440 13.66 38.48 -37.98
CA GLN A 440 13.58 38.32 -39.44
C GLN A 440 12.34 39.03 -39.92
#